data_AF-A0A094LBJ5-F1
#
_entry.id   AF-A0A094LBJ5-F1
#
_cell.length_a   1.000
_cell.length_b   1.000
_cell.length_c   1.000
_cell.angle_alpha   90.00
_cell.angle_beta   90.00
_cell.angle_gamma   90.00
#
_symmetry.space_group_name_H-M   'P 1'
#
loop_
_entity.id
_entity.type
_entity.pdbx_description
1 polymer ?
#
loop_
_entity_poly.entity_id
_entity_poly.type
_entity_poly.pdbx_seq_one_letter_code
_entity_poly.pdbx_strand_id
1 'polypeptide(L)'
;MMSTIYFIDCPPNLNYITQNALYASNYYLIPAIPDRLSSYGISAIKNKVDELNERFQSSSKEYSDTKLIGIVLNFILEYGNQPKHTQTNVNDPTTKVVGLQLSRSASGRCPPSFI
;
A
#
# COMPACT_ATOMS: atom_id res chain seq x y z
N MET A 1 12.20 26.63 6.99
CA MET A 1 10.76 26.41 6.77
C MET A 1 10.47 25.00 7.29
N MET A 2 9.72 24.86 8.38
CA MET A 2 9.37 23.54 8.93
C MET A 2 8.17 22.99 8.16
N SER A 3 8.36 21.85 7.51
CA SER A 3 7.29 21.10 6.87
C SER A 3 6.70 20.14 7.89
N THR A 4 5.48 20.39 8.34
CA THR A 4 4.74 19.48 9.22
C THR A 4 4.08 18.39 8.39
N ILE A 5 4.24 17.13 8.80
CA ILE A 5 3.64 15.98 8.14
C ILE A 5 2.53 15.43 9.04
N TYR A 6 1.35 15.23 8.46
CA TYR A 6 0.20 14.63 9.13
C TYR A 6 -0.08 13.26 8.52
N PHE A 7 -0.32 12.26 9.36
CA PHE A 7 -0.72 10.91 8.93
C PHE A 7 -2.18 10.67 9.31
N ILE A 8 -2.96 10.15 8.35
CA ILE A 8 -4.37 9.82 8.53
C ILE A 8 -4.52 8.33 8.33
N ASP A 9 -4.88 7.60 9.39
CA ASP A 9 -5.16 6.16 9.33
C ASP A 9 -6.64 5.96 9.03
N CYS A 10 -6.96 5.45 7.84
CA CYS A 10 -8.33 5.27 7.37
C CYS A 10 -8.69 3.79 7.25
N PRO A 11 -9.96 3.41 7.48
CA PRO A 11 -10.40 2.02 7.33
C PRO A 11 -10.21 1.55 5.87
N PRO A 12 -10.09 0.23 5.63
CA PRO A 12 -9.83 -0.32 4.29
C PRO A 12 -10.98 -0.09 3.30
N ASN A 13 -12.16 0.27 3.79
CA ASN A 13 -13.31 0.57 2.96
C ASN A 13 -13.22 1.99 2.40
N LEU A 14 -13.37 2.15 1.08
CA LEU A 14 -13.45 3.44 0.37
C LEU A 14 -14.81 4.13 0.55
N ASN A 15 -15.30 4.18 1.79
CA ASN A 15 -16.51 4.89 2.20
C ASN A 15 -16.26 6.40 2.31
N TYR A 16 -17.30 7.19 2.64
CA TYR A 16 -17.23 8.65 2.73
C TYR A 16 -16.10 9.17 3.63
N ILE A 17 -15.81 8.51 4.76
CA ILE A 17 -14.71 8.93 5.66
C ILE A 17 -13.35 8.83 4.96
N THR A 18 -13.07 7.71 4.30
CA THR A 18 -11.82 7.49 3.55
C THR A 18 -11.73 8.43 2.34
N GLN A 19 -12.85 8.71 1.67
CA GLN A 19 -12.90 9.67 0.57
C GLN A 19 -12.56 11.09 1.03
N ASN A 20 -13.08 11.51 2.18
CA ASN A 20 -12.75 12.83 2.76
C ASN A 20 -11.28 12.91 3.18
N ALA A 21 -10.74 11.83 3.75
CA ALA A 21 -9.32 11.74 4.08
C ALA A 21 -8.43 11.86 2.83
N LEU A 22 -8.83 11.20 1.73
CA LEU A 22 -8.16 11.33 0.43
C LEU A 22 -8.25 12.76 -0.09
N TYR A 23 -9.43 13.37 -0.10
CA TYR A 23 -9.64 14.75 -0.55
C TYR A 23 -8.75 15.76 0.18
N ALA A 24 -8.51 15.57 1.48
CA ALA A 24 -7.66 16.45 2.28
C ALA A 24 -6.15 16.17 2.13
N SER A 25 -5.76 15.06 1.50
CA SER A 25 -4.37 14.57 1.44
C SER A 25 -3.74 14.79 0.07
N ASN A 26 -2.48 15.22 0.05
CA ASN A 26 -1.70 15.31 -1.20
C ASN A 26 -1.19 13.94 -1.66
N TYR A 27 -0.97 13.02 -0.71
CA TYR A 27 -0.38 11.73 -0.96
C TYR A 27 -1.10 10.64 -0.18
N TYR A 28 -1.10 9.43 -0.74
CA TYR A 28 -1.60 8.23 -0.06
C TYR A 28 -0.66 7.05 -0.25
N LEU A 29 -0.70 6.12 0.70
CA LEU A 29 0.15 4.93 0.79
C LEU A 29 -0.74 3.69 0.89
N ILE A 30 -0.42 2.62 0.14
CA ILE A 30 -1.19 1.38 0.16
C ILE A 30 -0.42 0.31 0.94
N PRO A 31 -0.89 -0.13 2.12
CA PRO A 31 -0.40 -1.35 2.74
C PRO A 31 -1.02 -2.58 2.05
N ALA A 32 -0.21 -3.49 1.52
CA ALA A 32 -0.67 -4.69 0.81
C ALA A 32 0.12 -5.93 1.25
N ILE A 33 -0.47 -7.12 1.16
CA ILE A 33 0.25 -8.38 1.35
C ILE A 33 0.74 -8.84 -0.02
N PRO A 34 1.96 -9.39 -0.17
CA PRO A 34 2.47 -9.82 -1.48
C PRO A 34 1.84 -11.15 -1.93
N ASP A 35 0.56 -11.12 -2.32
CA ASP A 35 -0.12 -12.21 -3.00
C ASP A 35 -0.72 -11.75 -4.36
N ARG A 36 -1.20 -12.70 -5.17
CA ARG A 36 -1.81 -12.38 -6.47
C ARG A 36 -3.11 -11.58 -6.33
N LEU A 37 -3.89 -11.80 -5.29
CA LEU A 37 -5.16 -11.10 -5.06
C LEU A 37 -4.94 -9.62 -4.72
N SER A 38 -3.87 -9.32 -4.00
CA SER A 38 -3.47 -7.99 -3.59
C SER A 38 -3.00 -7.16 -4.77
N SER A 39 -2.44 -7.79 -5.81
CA SER A 39 -2.12 -7.10 -7.06
C SER A 39 -3.38 -6.59 -7.77
N TYR A 40 -4.46 -7.39 -7.76
CA TYR A 40 -5.77 -6.94 -8.24
C TYR A 40 -6.37 -5.88 -7.34
N GLY A 41 -6.27 -6.04 -6.01
CA GLY A 41 -6.73 -5.06 -5.03
C GLY A 41 -6.06 -3.70 -5.19
N ILE A 42 -4.73 -3.66 -5.37
CA ILE A 42 -3.96 -2.44 -5.64
C ILE A 42 -4.48 -1.73 -6.89
N SER A 43 -4.67 -2.49 -7.98
CA SER A 43 -5.19 -1.94 -9.24
C SER A 43 -6.61 -1.37 -9.07
N ALA A 44 -7.47 -2.08 -8.33
CA ALA A 44 -8.82 -1.62 -8.04
C ALA A 44 -8.84 -0.34 -7.19
N ILE A 45 -7.98 -0.25 -6.16
CA ILE A 45 -7.83 0.96 -5.33
C ILE A 45 -7.35 2.13 -6.18
N LYS A 46 -6.34 1.92 -7.02
CA LYS A 46 -5.79 2.96 -7.90
C LYS A 46 -6.87 3.54 -8.83
N ASN A 47 -7.59 2.66 -9.55
CA ASN A 47 -8.68 3.07 -10.42
C ASN A 47 -9.76 3.85 -9.65
N LYS A 48 -10.07 3.44 -8.41
CA LYS A 48 -11.08 4.13 -7.60
C LYS A 48 -10.59 5.50 -7.12
N VAL A 49 -9.32 5.65 -6.77
CA VAL A 49 -8.72 6.94 -6.43
C VAL A 49 -8.71 7.86 -7.65
N ASP A 50 -8.39 7.35 -8.84
CA ASP A 50 -8.43 8.13 -10.08
C ASP A 50 -9.85 8.66 -10.36
N GLU A 51 -10.88 7.80 -10.22
CA GLU A 51 -12.29 8.22 -10.33
C GLU A 51 -12.67 9.30 -9.29
N LEU A 52 -12.16 9.18 -8.06
CA LEU A 52 -12.40 10.16 -7.02
C LEU A 52 -11.72 11.49 -7.31
N ASN A 53 -10.47 11.47 -7.80
CA ASN A 53 -9.73 12.66 -8.20
C ASN A 53 -10.49 13.43 -9.30
N GLU A 54 -10.99 12.73 -10.32
CA GLU A 54 -11.82 13.35 -11.37
C GLU A 54 -13.08 14.00 -10.79
N ARG A 55 -13.78 13.32 -9.87
CA ARG A 55 -14.95 13.86 -9.19
C ARG A 55 -14.61 15.09 -8.35
N PHE A 56 -13.49 15.08 -7.64
CA PHE A 56 -13.04 16.18 -6.80
C PHE A 56 -12.63 17.41 -7.62
N GLN A 57 -11.89 17.21 -8.72
CA GLN A 57 -11.56 18.28 -9.67
C GLN A 57 -12.82 18.94 -10.26
N SER A 58 -13.84 18.15 -10.59
CA SER A 58 -15.11 18.70 -11.11
C SER A 58 -15.88 19.51 -10.06
N SER A 59 -15.68 19.23 -8.78
CA SER A 59 -16.40 19.86 -7.67
C SER A 59 -15.67 21.08 -7.09
N SER A 60 -14.34 21.13 -7.17
CA SER A 60 -13.52 22.22 -6.65
C SER A 60 -12.32 22.49 -7.55
N LYS A 61 -12.21 23.71 -8.07
CA LYS A 61 -11.08 24.14 -8.92
C LYS A 61 -9.75 24.25 -8.18
N GLU A 62 -9.78 24.33 -6.86
CA GLU A 62 -8.59 24.45 -6.00
C GLU A 62 -8.07 23.08 -5.53
N TYR A 63 -8.80 22.00 -5.86
CA TYR A 63 -8.38 20.65 -5.52
C TYR A 63 -7.10 20.25 -6.27
N SER A 64 -6.20 19.57 -5.57
CA SER A 64 -4.98 18.99 -6.12
C SER A 64 -5.03 17.47 -5.97
N ASP A 65 -4.76 16.75 -7.05
CA ASP A 65 -4.86 15.29 -7.07
C ASP A 65 -4.03 14.62 -5.98
N THR A 66 -4.67 13.69 -5.29
CA THR A 66 -4.02 12.82 -4.32
C THR A 66 -3.22 11.77 -5.08
N LYS A 67 -1.90 11.72 -4.84
CA LYS A 67 -0.95 10.87 -5.58
C LYS A 67 -0.47 9.68 -4.76
N LEU A 68 -0.31 8.54 -5.42
CA LEU A 68 0.28 7.36 -4.80
C LEU A 68 1.77 7.63 -4.53
N ILE A 69 2.18 7.59 -3.26
CA ILE A 69 3.60 7.71 -2.90
C ILE A 69 4.33 6.36 -2.98
N GLY A 70 3.60 5.26 -2.78
CA GLY A 70 4.12 3.91 -2.88
C GLY A 70 3.21 2.87 -2.25
N ILE A 71 3.60 1.62 -2.41
CA ILE A 71 2.94 0.45 -1.84
C ILE A 71 3.89 -0.14 -0.80
N VAL A 72 3.42 -0.30 0.44
CA VAL A 72 4.14 -0.97 1.52
C VAL A 72 3.67 -2.39 1.62
N LEU A 73 4.60 -3.33 1.49
CA LEU A 73 4.28 -4.74 1.60
C LEU A 73 4.35 -5.20 3.07
N ASN A 74 3.23 -5.66 3.61
CA ASN A 74 3.14 -6.27 4.93
C ASN A 74 3.31 -7.79 4.84
N PHE A 75 3.81 -8.43 5.90
CA PHE A 75 4.03 -9.89 5.98
C PHE A 75 4.95 -10.48 4.90
N ILE A 76 6.02 -9.78 4.55
CA ILE A 76 7.08 -10.36 3.72
C ILE A 76 7.79 -11.44 4.54
N LEU A 77 7.84 -12.66 3.99
CA LEU A 77 8.64 -13.75 4.58
C LEU A 77 9.97 -13.79 3.84
N GLU A 78 10.96 -13.14 4.43
CA GLU A 78 12.34 -13.16 3.95
C GLU A 78 13.01 -14.48 4.37
N TYR A 79 13.63 -15.18 3.43
CA TYR A 79 14.48 -16.34 3.72
C TYR A 79 15.83 -16.10 3.03
N GLY A 80 16.88 -15.85 3.82
CA GLY A 80 18.22 -15.61 3.28
C GLY A 80 18.39 -14.29 2.50
N ASN A 81 17.87 -13.17 3.02
CA ASN A 81 17.89 -11.83 2.39
C ASN A 81 17.20 -11.77 1.00
N GLN A 82 16.34 -12.74 0.67
CA GLN A 82 15.50 -12.70 -0.51
C GLN A 82 14.04 -12.97 -0.14
N PRO A 83 13.08 -12.23 -0.72
CA PRO A 83 11.68 -12.61 -0.66
C PRO A 83 11.49 -13.99 -1.29
N LYS A 84 10.67 -14.86 -0.70
CA LYS A 84 10.30 -16.13 -1.38
C LYS A 84 9.66 -15.81 -2.74
N HIS A 85 10.03 -16.56 -3.78
CA HIS A 85 9.66 -16.37 -5.20
C HIS A 85 8.15 -16.21 -5.48
N THR A 86 7.27 -16.55 -4.53
CA THR A 86 5.82 -16.38 -4.61
C THR A 86 5.37 -14.96 -4.24
N GLN A 87 6.21 -14.17 -3.57
CA GLN A 87 5.93 -12.81 -3.10
C GLN A 87 6.39 -11.71 -4.09
N THR A 88 7.01 -12.09 -5.21
CA THR A 88 7.40 -11.17 -6.30
C THR A 88 6.25 -10.85 -7.27
N ASN A 89 5.01 -11.26 -6.97
CA ASN A 89 3.89 -11.15 -7.90
C ASN A 89 3.27 -9.75 -7.99
N VAL A 90 3.71 -8.78 -7.19
CA VAL A 90 3.26 -7.39 -7.30
C VAL A 90 4.08 -6.69 -8.40
N ASN A 91 3.56 -6.73 -9.62
CA ASN A 91 4.19 -6.13 -10.81
C ASN A 91 3.84 -4.62 -10.94
N ASP A 92 4.00 -3.84 -9.87
CA ASP A 92 3.85 -2.37 -9.94
C ASP A 92 5.22 -1.69 -9.77
N PRO A 93 5.68 -0.87 -10.74
CA PRO A 93 6.97 -0.20 -10.68
C PRO A 93 7.12 0.80 -9.52
N THR A 94 6.01 1.22 -8.88
CA THR A 94 6.01 2.08 -7.69
C THR A 94 6.02 1.29 -6.37
N THR A 95 6.03 -0.04 -6.44
CA THR A 95 6.16 -0.90 -5.27
C THR A 95 7.54 -0.73 -4.65
N LYS A 96 7.58 -0.16 -3.45
CA LYS A 96 8.77 -0.21 -2.60
C LYS A 96 8.55 -1.31 -1.58
N VAL A 97 9.30 -2.39 -1.74
CA VAL A 97 9.35 -3.48 -0.75
C VAL A 97 9.94 -2.91 0.53
N VAL A 98 9.09 -2.49 1.46
CA VAL A 98 9.48 -2.14 2.82
C VAL A 98 9.29 -3.41 3.64
N GLY A 99 10.31 -4.26 3.62
CA GLY A 99 10.36 -5.43 4.50
C GLY A 99 10.37 -4.96 5.95
N LEU A 100 9.31 -5.29 6.70
CA LEU A 100 9.45 -5.36 8.14
C LEU A 100 10.38 -6.55 8.38
N GLN A 101 11.68 -6.28 8.55
CA GLN A 101 12.64 -7.30 8.92
C GLN A 101 12.20 -7.83 10.29
N LEU A 102 11.35 -8.86 10.30
CA LEU A 102 11.12 -9.67 11.47
C LEU A 102 12.45 -10.38 11.69
N SER A 103 13.34 -9.71 12.41
CA SER A 103 14.56 -10.27 12.99
C SER A 103 14.16 -11.31 14.04
N ARG A 104 13.48 -12.38 13.62
CA ARG A 104 13.64 -13.65 14.27
C ARG A 104 14.85 -14.28 13.61
N SER A 105 15.97 -14.14 14.31
CA SER A 105 17.09 -15.07 14.19
C SER A 105 16.52 -16.49 14.19
N ALA A 106 16.27 -17.04 13.01
CA ALA A 106 15.96 -18.44 12.83
C ALA A 106 17.30 -19.19 12.75
N SER A 107 18.07 -19.10 13.83
CA SER A 107 19.01 -20.16 14.15
C SER A 107 18.19 -21.41 14.50
N GLY A 108 17.94 -22.24 13.49
CA GLY A 108 17.52 -23.63 13.70
C GLY A 108 16.12 -23.96 13.20
N ARG A 109 16.11 -24.77 12.13
CA ARG A 109 15.09 -25.75 11.73
C ARG A 109 13.70 -25.20 11.36
N CYS A 110 13.37 -25.31 10.06
CA CYS A 110 11.99 -25.40 9.59
C CYS A 110 11.27 -26.55 10.32
N PRO A 111 10.09 -26.33 10.94
CA PRO A 111 9.18 -27.42 11.22
C PRO A 111 8.57 -27.90 9.88
N PRO A 112 8.54 -29.21 9.60
CA PRO A 112 7.96 -29.74 8.38
C PRO A 112 6.47 -29.99 8.61
N SER A 113 5.61 -29.05 8.21
CA SER A 113 4.22 -29.30 7.78
C SER A 113 3.41 -28.00 7.75
N PHE A 114 3.24 -27.44 6.57
CA PHE A 114 1.97 -26.79 6.20
C PHE A 114 1.64 -27.33 4.81
N ILE A 115 0.91 -28.44 4.83
CA ILE A 115 -0.04 -28.81 3.77
C ILE A 115 -1.20 -27.81 3.89
#